data_AF-A0A7R9ISA8-F1
#
_entry.id   AF-A0A7R9ISA8-F1
#
_cell.length_a   1.000
_cell.length_b   1.000
_cell.length_c   1.000
_cell.angle_alpha   90.00
_cell.angle_beta   90.00
_cell.angle_gamma   90.00
#
_symmetry.space_group_name_H-M   'P 1'
#
loop_
_entity.id
_entity.type
_entity.pdbx_description
1 polymer ?
#
loop_
_entity_poly.entity_id
_entity_poly.type
_entity_poly.pdbx_seq_one_letter_code
_entity_poly.pdbx_strand_id
1 'polypeptide(L)'
;MKLGDVMIGIAVSRIVESCNPKFPVGELVVGTFGWRTKSVVDVNKPGDAELPKPYLLPDFKGLPESLAVGFLGMPGNTAYFGFLEICKPKPGEVVVVSGAAGAVGSIVGQIAKIKGCKVIGFAGSDDKAKWLVEELGFDAAYNYKTKDIAEALEESAPEGVDCYFDNVGGRLSSAVIQKMRLFGRVSVCGSISSYNSSSLPEASKSRGRLKITD
;
A
#
# COMPACT_ATOMS: atom_id res chain seq x y z
N MET A 1 14.42 17.34 -2.97
CA MET A 1 15.13 17.78 -1.74
C MET A 1 16.61 17.87 -2.04
N LYS A 2 17.26 18.92 -1.56
CA LYS A 2 18.71 19.11 -1.53
C LYS A 2 19.24 18.70 -0.15
N LEU A 3 20.53 18.41 -0.07
CA LEU A 3 21.19 18.17 1.21
C LEU A 3 21.00 19.42 2.11
N GLY A 4 20.57 19.20 3.35
CA GLY A 4 20.26 20.27 4.31
C GLY A 4 18.80 20.71 4.34
N ASP A 5 17.96 20.27 3.39
CA ASP A 5 16.52 20.49 3.47
C ASP A 5 15.91 19.73 4.66
N VAL A 6 14.85 20.30 5.25
CA VAL A 6 14.05 19.58 6.26
C VAL A 6 13.33 18.43 5.57
N MET A 7 13.60 17.21 6.04
CA MET A 7 12.95 16.01 5.52
C MET A 7 11.43 16.09 5.71
N ILE A 8 10.69 15.89 4.62
CA ILE A 8 9.22 15.86 4.65
C ILE A 8 8.72 14.62 5.40
N GLY A 9 7.57 14.75 6.06
CA GLY A 9 6.94 13.63 6.74
C GLY A 9 5.64 14.03 7.44
N ILE A 10 4.66 13.13 7.40
CA ILE A 10 3.42 13.26 8.16
C ILE A 10 3.68 12.81 9.60
N ALA A 11 3.19 13.58 10.56
CA ALA A 11 3.30 13.26 11.98
C ALA A 11 2.03 13.61 12.75
N VAL A 12 1.86 12.98 13.91
CA VAL A 12 0.96 13.43 14.97
C VAL A 12 1.76 14.34 15.89
N SER A 13 1.27 15.55 16.12
CA SER A 13 1.94 16.57 16.93
C SER A 13 0.96 17.20 17.92
N ARG A 14 1.47 17.67 19.07
CA ARG A 14 0.69 18.46 20.02
C ARG A 14 0.81 19.94 19.69
N ILE A 15 -0.32 20.65 19.71
CA ILE A 15 -0.36 22.10 19.56
C ILE A 15 0.07 22.72 20.89
N VAL A 16 1.24 23.35 20.91
CA VAL A 16 1.78 24.01 22.11
C VAL A 16 1.46 25.50 22.15
N GLU A 17 1.30 26.13 21.00
CA GLU A 17 0.94 27.54 20.82
C GLU A 17 0.05 27.66 19.57
N SER A 18 -0.95 28.54 19.60
CA SER A 18 -1.83 28.75 18.44
C SER A 18 -2.46 30.13 18.44
N CYS A 19 -2.45 30.79 17.28
CA CYS A 19 -3.22 31.99 16.97
C CYS A 19 -4.46 31.68 16.12
N ASN A 20 -4.83 30.40 15.96
CA ASN A 20 -5.98 29.96 15.16
C ASN A 20 -6.99 29.20 16.03
N PRO A 21 -8.23 29.70 16.22
CA PRO A 21 -9.22 29.07 17.08
C PRO A 21 -9.67 27.67 16.61
N LYS A 22 -9.44 27.31 15.33
CA LYS A 22 -9.72 25.95 14.82
C LYS A 22 -8.67 24.91 15.24
N PHE A 23 -7.55 25.36 15.81
CA PHE A 23 -6.45 24.52 16.27
C PHE A 23 -6.11 24.91 17.73
N PRO A 24 -6.87 24.41 18.72
CA PRO A 24 -6.70 24.80 20.11
C PRO A 24 -5.37 24.31 20.68
N VAL A 25 -4.78 25.07 21.61
CA VAL A 25 -3.62 24.60 22.38
C VAL A 25 -3.99 23.37 23.20
N GLY A 26 -3.10 22.38 23.25
CA GLY A 26 -3.29 21.11 23.94
C GLY A 26 -3.77 19.98 23.04
N GLU A 27 -4.50 20.29 21.97
CA GLU A 27 -5.03 19.32 21.02
C GLU A 27 -3.92 18.68 20.16
N LEU A 28 -4.26 17.53 19.57
CA LEU A 28 -3.39 16.82 18.63
C LEU A 28 -3.78 17.14 17.20
N VAL A 29 -2.76 17.26 16.36
CA VAL A 29 -2.90 17.60 14.94
C VAL A 29 -2.09 16.63 14.10
N VAL A 30 -2.67 16.21 12.98
CA VAL A 30 -2.01 15.40 11.95
C VAL A 30 -1.68 16.30 10.77
N GLY A 31 -0.46 16.21 10.26
CA GLY A 31 -0.06 16.98 9.09
C GLY A 31 1.41 16.81 8.74
N THR A 32 1.83 17.47 7.67
CA THR A 32 3.23 17.48 7.24
C THR A 32 3.97 18.57 7.99
N PHE A 33 4.73 18.17 9.02
CA PHE A 33 5.47 19.11 9.87
C PHE A 33 6.97 19.09 9.62
N GLY A 34 7.45 18.12 8.84
CA GLY A 34 8.87 17.86 8.63
C GLY A 34 9.51 17.22 9.86
N TRP A 35 10.63 16.52 9.67
CA TRP A 35 11.31 15.80 10.75
C TRP A 35 12.09 16.74 11.64
N ARG A 36 11.47 17.13 12.77
CA ARG A 36 12.02 18.02 13.81
C ARG A 36 11.14 17.95 15.06
N THR A 37 11.64 18.50 16.16
CA THR A 37 10.94 18.50 17.45
C THR A 37 9.87 19.58 17.59
N LYS A 38 9.98 20.69 16.83
CA LYS A 38 9.00 21.79 16.81
C LYS A 38 8.87 22.37 15.41
N SER A 39 7.66 22.75 15.04
CA SER A 39 7.34 23.35 13.73
C SER A 39 6.34 24.49 13.91
N VAL A 40 6.55 25.58 13.19
CA VAL A 40 5.54 26.65 13.04
C VAL A 40 4.87 26.44 11.70
N VAL A 41 3.54 26.36 11.70
CA VAL A 41 2.74 26.08 10.50
C VAL A 41 1.69 27.16 10.35
N ASP A 42 1.65 27.78 9.18
CA ASP A 42 0.55 28.65 8.78
C ASP A 42 -0.49 27.81 8.03
N VAL A 43 -1.56 27.43 8.72
CA VAL A 43 -2.63 26.57 8.18
C VAL A 43 -3.52 27.28 7.14
N ASN A 44 -3.40 28.60 7.00
CA ASN A 44 -4.17 29.38 6.03
C ASN A 44 -3.43 29.56 4.71
N LYS A 45 -2.10 29.39 4.70
CA LYS A 45 -1.35 29.34 3.44
C LYS A 45 -1.80 28.11 2.65
N PRO A 46 -1.97 28.24 1.31
CA PRO A 46 -2.05 27.07 0.47
C PRO A 46 -0.82 26.21 0.78
N GLY A 47 -1.04 25.01 1.32
CA GLY A 47 0.02 24.03 1.39
C GLY A 47 0.53 23.75 -0.02
N ASP A 48 1.68 23.09 -0.10
CA ASP A 48 2.01 22.38 -1.34
C ASP A 48 0.78 21.56 -1.75
N ALA A 49 0.31 21.71 -2.99
CA ALA A 49 -0.92 21.07 -3.45
C ALA A 49 -0.85 19.53 -3.33
N GLU A 50 0.38 19.00 -3.23
CA GLU A 50 0.68 17.59 -3.06
C GLU A 50 0.68 17.12 -1.59
N LEU A 51 0.59 18.03 -0.60
CA LEU A 51 0.63 17.68 0.82
C LEU A 51 -0.74 17.84 1.51
N PRO A 52 -1.16 16.88 2.35
CA PRO A 52 -2.41 16.98 3.08
C PRO A 52 -2.37 18.18 4.05
N LYS A 53 -3.45 18.97 4.04
CA LYS A 53 -3.62 20.06 4.99
C LYS A 53 -3.68 19.51 6.41
N PRO A 54 -3.12 20.22 7.42
CA PRO A 54 -3.23 19.80 8.80
C PRO A 54 -4.70 19.70 9.24
N TYR A 55 -5.01 18.67 10.00
CA TYR A 55 -6.34 18.46 10.60
C TYR A 55 -6.19 17.98 12.04
N LEU A 56 -7.17 18.31 12.89
CA LEU A 56 -7.19 17.82 14.26
C LEU A 56 -7.33 16.30 14.26
N LEU A 57 -6.58 15.64 15.13
CA LEU A 57 -6.63 14.20 15.30
C LEU A 57 -8.08 13.79 15.65
N PRO A 58 -8.71 12.89 14.88
CA PRO A 58 -10.03 12.38 15.24
C PRO A 58 -9.99 11.57 16.53
N ASP A 59 -11.12 11.52 17.24
CA ASP A 59 -11.26 10.62 18.39
C ASP A 59 -11.24 9.16 17.93
N PHE A 60 -10.18 8.45 18.31
CA PHE A 60 -10.01 7.03 18.01
C PHE A 60 -10.60 6.10 19.08
N LYS A 61 -11.46 6.62 19.97
CA LYS A 61 -12.19 5.84 20.99
C LYS A 61 -11.27 5.00 21.88
N GLY A 62 -10.14 5.60 22.28
CA GLY A 62 -9.14 4.96 23.14
C GLY A 62 -8.07 4.13 22.41
N LEU A 63 -8.09 4.05 21.08
CA LEU A 63 -6.98 3.44 20.32
C LEU A 63 -5.76 4.37 20.26
N PRO A 64 -4.54 3.83 20.04
CA PRO A 64 -3.32 4.63 19.98
C PRO A 64 -3.35 5.72 18.90
N GLU A 65 -2.94 6.93 19.27
CA GLU A 65 -2.88 8.10 18.39
C GLU A 65 -1.95 7.88 17.18
N SER A 66 -0.91 7.06 17.35
CA SER A 66 0.04 6.68 16.30
C SER A 66 -0.61 6.00 15.09
N LEU A 67 -1.81 5.46 15.23
CA LEU A 67 -2.56 4.88 14.11
C LEU A 67 -2.91 5.91 13.04
N ALA A 68 -2.92 7.21 13.36
CA ALA A 68 -3.24 8.29 12.44
C ALA A 68 -2.21 8.47 11.31
N VAL A 69 -0.99 7.97 11.48
CA VAL A 69 0.03 7.95 10.41
C VAL A 69 0.12 6.60 9.70
N GLY A 70 -0.74 5.65 10.08
CA GLY A 70 -0.77 4.29 9.54
C GLY A 70 -2.20 3.85 9.22
N PHE A 71 -2.73 2.91 10.02
CA PHE A 71 -3.99 2.22 9.76
C PHE A 71 -5.22 3.14 9.71
N LEU A 72 -5.29 4.15 10.57
CA LEU A 72 -6.38 5.15 10.57
C LEU A 72 -5.98 6.44 9.83
N GLY A 73 -4.87 6.37 9.09
CA GLY A 73 -4.29 7.48 8.34
C GLY A 73 -4.31 7.27 6.84
N MET A 74 -3.41 7.98 6.16
CA MET A 74 -3.24 7.88 4.71
C MET A 74 -3.01 6.43 4.23
N PRO A 75 -2.14 5.59 4.83
CA PRO A 75 -1.97 4.21 4.37
C PRO A 75 -3.24 3.37 4.44
N GLY A 76 -4.02 3.51 5.52
CA GLY A 76 -5.31 2.83 5.65
C GLY A 76 -6.34 3.30 4.63
N ASN A 77 -6.44 4.62 4.41
CA ASN A 77 -7.32 5.19 3.39
C ASN A 77 -6.93 4.70 1.99
N THR A 78 -5.64 4.65 1.68
CA THR A 78 -5.12 4.10 0.41
C THR A 78 -5.53 2.64 0.22
N ALA A 79 -5.40 1.82 1.26
CA ALA A 79 -5.85 0.43 1.21
C ALA A 79 -7.37 0.34 1.02
N TYR A 80 -8.14 1.10 1.80
CA TYR A 80 -9.60 1.06 1.79
C TYR A 80 -10.18 1.49 0.44
N PHE A 81 -9.87 2.70 -0.02
CA PHE A 81 -10.42 3.23 -1.27
C PHE A 81 -9.79 2.56 -2.50
N GLY A 82 -8.47 2.36 -2.50
CA GLY A 82 -7.79 1.70 -3.61
C GLY A 82 -8.31 0.28 -3.83
N PHE A 83 -8.65 -0.46 -2.76
CA PHE A 83 -9.18 -1.80 -2.94
C PHE A 83 -10.68 -1.80 -3.19
N LEU A 84 -11.49 -1.11 -2.38
CA LEU A 84 -12.95 -1.21 -2.46
C LEU A 84 -13.54 -0.45 -3.64
N GLU A 85 -12.98 0.69 -4.02
CA GLU A 85 -13.52 1.51 -5.11
C GLU A 85 -12.90 1.21 -6.46
N ILE A 86 -11.61 0.86 -6.51
CA ILE A 86 -10.92 0.55 -7.78
C ILE A 86 -11.05 -0.94 -8.11
N CYS A 87 -10.66 -1.83 -7.21
CA CYS A 87 -10.74 -3.28 -7.46
C CYS A 87 -12.17 -3.83 -7.35
N LYS A 88 -13.05 -3.19 -6.56
CA LYS A 88 -14.46 -3.60 -6.36
C LYS A 88 -14.60 -5.12 -6.15
N PRO A 89 -13.96 -5.67 -5.10
CA PRO A 89 -13.84 -7.10 -4.90
C PRO A 89 -15.20 -7.74 -4.63
N LYS A 90 -15.35 -8.98 -5.09
CA LYS A 90 -16.51 -9.83 -4.82
C LYS A 90 -16.10 -11.05 -3.99
N PRO A 91 -17.00 -11.58 -3.14
CA PRO A 91 -16.74 -12.84 -2.44
C PRO A 91 -16.36 -13.96 -3.42
N GLY A 92 -15.37 -14.77 -3.04
CA GLY A 92 -14.83 -15.86 -3.86
C GLY A 92 -13.77 -15.44 -4.89
N GLU A 93 -13.59 -14.15 -5.18
CA GLU A 93 -12.54 -13.68 -6.10
C GLU A 93 -11.13 -13.90 -5.54
N VAL A 94 -10.16 -14.10 -6.43
CA VAL A 94 -8.74 -14.23 -6.10
C VAL A 94 -8.06 -12.86 -6.14
N VAL A 95 -7.49 -12.47 -5.01
CA VAL A 95 -6.80 -11.20 -4.80
C VAL A 95 -5.30 -11.45 -4.62
N VAL A 96 -4.48 -10.80 -5.43
CA VAL A 96 -3.03 -10.75 -5.23
C VAL A 96 -2.63 -9.38 -4.69
N VAL A 97 -1.71 -9.36 -3.71
CA VAL A 97 -1.16 -8.13 -3.14
C VAL A 97 0.36 -8.15 -3.21
N SER A 98 0.96 -7.19 -3.92
CA SER A 98 2.42 -7.00 -3.89
C SER A 98 2.82 -6.11 -2.72
N GLY A 99 4.01 -6.33 -2.15
CA GLY A 99 4.42 -5.62 -0.93
C GLY A 99 3.47 -5.87 0.24
N ALA A 100 2.92 -7.09 0.32
CA ALA A 100 1.79 -7.43 1.19
C ALA A 100 2.09 -7.21 2.68
N ALA A 101 3.34 -7.34 3.12
CA ALA A 101 3.71 -7.09 4.52
C ALA A 101 3.96 -5.61 4.85
N GLY A 102 3.69 -4.68 3.92
CA GLY A 102 3.79 -3.24 4.15
C GLY A 102 2.53 -2.64 4.78
N ALA A 103 2.60 -1.37 5.16
CA ALA A 103 1.49 -0.66 5.81
C ALA A 103 0.17 -0.69 5.01
N VAL A 104 0.23 -0.50 3.69
CA VAL A 104 -0.96 -0.57 2.82
C VAL A 104 -1.35 -2.02 2.56
N GLY A 105 -0.41 -2.85 2.11
CA GLY A 105 -0.68 -4.23 1.67
C GLY A 105 -1.28 -5.12 2.76
N SER A 106 -0.84 -4.95 4.01
CA SER A 106 -1.34 -5.75 5.14
C SER A 106 -2.80 -5.43 5.46
N ILE A 107 -3.22 -4.19 5.23
CA ILE A 107 -4.60 -3.74 5.40
C ILE A 107 -5.47 -4.22 4.22
N VAL A 108 -4.96 -4.09 2.99
CA VAL A 108 -5.67 -4.59 1.78
C VAL A 108 -6.01 -6.06 1.94
N GLY A 109 -5.05 -6.89 2.37
CA GLY A 109 -5.27 -8.32 2.57
C GLY A 109 -6.36 -8.62 3.59
N GLN A 110 -6.33 -7.94 4.75
CA GLN A 110 -7.37 -8.12 5.77
C GLN A 110 -8.75 -7.67 5.27
N ILE A 111 -8.84 -6.55 4.55
CA ILE A 111 -10.10 -6.12 3.93
C ILE A 111 -10.58 -7.16 2.91
N ALA A 112 -9.69 -7.72 2.10
CA ALA A 112 -10.02 -8.78 1.15
C ALA A 112 -10.53 -10.05 1.84
N LYS A 113 -9.92 -10.47 2.95
CA LYS A 113 -10.43 -11.57 3.79
C LYS A 113 -11.82 -11.28 4.34
N ILE A 114 -12.07 -10.07 4.86
CA ILE A 114 -13.40 -9.63 5.32
C ILE A 114 -14.43 -9.66 4.19
N LYS A 115 -14.02 -9.36 2.95
CA LYS A 115 -14.87 -9.43 1.76
C LYS A 115 -15.07 -10.86 1.22
N GLY A 116 -14.51 -11.87 1.87
CA GLY A 116 -14.67 -13.27 1.48
C GLY A 116 -13.83 -13.65 0.26
N CYS A 117 -12.75 -12.94 -0.02
CA CYS A 117 -11.82 -13.27 -1.11
C CYS A 117 -10.77 -14.30 -0.68
N LYS A 118 -10.19 -14.98 -1.67
CA LYS A 118 -8.92 -15.69 -1.52
C LYS A 118 -7.78 -14.69 -1.72
N VAL A 119 -6.82 -14.64 -0.80
CA VAL A 119 -5.78 -13.59 -0.75
C VAL A 119 -4.39 -14.21 -0.79
N ILE A 120 -3.59 -13.75 -1.76
CA ILE A 120 -2.22 -14.21 -1.99
C ILE A 120 -1.28 -13.01 -1.86
N GLY A 121 -0.28 -13.13 -0.97
CA GLY A 121 0.65 -12.05 -0.66
C GLY A 121 2.07 -12.31 -1.17
N PHE A 122 2.74 -11.27 -1.67
CA PHE A 122 4.18 -11.32 -1.94
C PHE A 122 4.94 -10.38 -1.01
N ALA A 123 5.95 -10.91 -0.31
CA ALA A 123 6.79 -10.19 0.65
C ALA A 123 8.29 -10.48 0.43
N GLY A 124 9.16 -9.73 1.10
CA GLY A 124 10.62 -9.75 0.85
C GLY A 124 11.45 -10.63 1.79
N SER A 125 10.81 -11.44 2.63
CA SER A 125 11.44 -12.44 3.52
C SER A 125 10.42 -13.51 3.93
N ASP A 126 10.91 -14.68 4.34
CA ASP A 126 10.07 -15.80 4.77
C ASP A 126 9.30 -15.47 6.05
N ASP A 127 9.92 -14.78 7.02
CA ASP A 127 9.24 -14.31 8.24
C ASP A 127 8.03 -13.42 7.94
N LYS A 128 8.15 -12.54 6.93
CA LYS A 128 7.05 -11.68 6.50
C LYS A 128 5.95 -12.49 5.82
N ALA A 129 6.30 -13.48 5.01
CA ALA A 129 5.32 -14.36 4.39
C ALA A 129 4.57 -15.19 5.44
N LYS A 130 5.30 -15.75 6.41
CA LYS A 130 4.72 -16.47 7.55
C LYS A 130 3.76 -15.60 8.35
N TRP A 131 4.17 -14.38 8.71
CA TRP A 131 3.32 -13.41 9.41
C TRP A 131 2.01 -13.10 8.66
N LEU A 132 2.06 -12.94 7.33
CA LEU A 132 0.86 -12.69 6.52
C LEU A 132 -0.17 -13.82 6.62
N VAL A 133 0.29 -15.08 6.62
CA VAL A 133 -0.60 -16.24 6.69
C VAL A 133 -1.10 -16.48 8.11
N GLU A 134 -0.18 -16.56 9.07
CA GLU A 134 -0.49 -16.99 10.43
C GLU A 134 -1.25 -15.92 11.23
N GLU A 135 -0.88 -14.63 11.07
CA GLU A 135 -1.46 -13.55 11.87
C GLU A 135 -2.54 -12.77 11.12
N LEU A 136 -2.36 -12.54 9.81
CA LEU A 136 -3.30 -11.72 9.02
C LEU A 136 -4.32 -12.54 8.22
N GLY A 137 -4.19 -13.87 8.21
CA GLY A 137 -5.15 -14.77 7.58
C GLY A 137 -5.11 -14.79 6.05
N PHE A 138 -3.98 -14.44 5.43
CA PHE A 138 -3.78 -14.67 3.99
C PHE A 138 -3.84 -16.18 3.69
N ASP A 139 -4.41 -16.55 2.54
CA ASP A 139 -4.52 -17.96 2.14
C ASP A 139 -3.19 -18.53 1.66
N ALA A 140 -2.33 -17.68 1.09
CA ALA A 140 -0.95 -18.00 0.78
C ALA A 140 -0.08 -16.73 0.80
N ALA A 141 1.19 -16.88 1.15
CA ALA A 141 2.16 -15.82 0.99
C ALA A 141 3.54 -16.35 0.61
N TYR A 142 4.25 -15.62 -0.22
CA TYR A 142 5.53 -16.05 -0.78
C TYR A 142 6.60 -14.97 -0.63
N ASN A 143 7.80 -15.42 -0.31
CA ASN A 143 8.99 -14.60 -0.42
C ASN A 143 9.44 -14.55 -1.89
N TYR A 144 9.23 -13.40 -2.55
CA TYR A 144 9.52 -13.25 -3.98
C TYR A 144 11.02 -13.36 -4.32
N LYS A 145 11.91 -13.36 -3.31
CA LYS A 145 13.35 -13.50 -3.50
C LYS A 145 13.80 -14.97 -3.58
N THR A 146 13.03 -15.89 -3.01
CA THR A 146 13.40 -17.31 -2.89
C THR A 146 12.45 -18.23 -3.64
N LYS A 147 11.24 -17.78 -3.97
CA LYS A 147 10.25 -18.52 -4.77
C LYS A 147 10.00 -17.80 -6.10
N ASP A 148 9.97 -18.53 -7.20
CA ASP A 148 9.58 -17.97 -8.49
C ASP A 148 8.10 -17.55 -8.47
N ILE A 149 7.83 -16.37 -9.03
CA ILE A 149 6.53 -15.71 -8.97
C ILE A 149 5.50 -16.47 -9.82
N ALA A 150 5.89 -16.98 -11.00
CA ALA A 150 4.97 -17.70 -11.87
C ALA A 150 4.59 -19.05 -11.25
N GLU A 151 5.55 -19.75 -10.66
CA GLU A 151 5.29 -21.00 -9.93
C GLU A 151 4.37 -20.77 -8.73
N ALA A 152 4.61 -19.73 -7.93
CA ALA A 152 3.74 -19.36 -6.82
C ALA A 152 2.31 -19.05 -7.26
N LEU A 153 2.15 -18.34 -8.38
CA LEU A 153 0.84 -18.02 -8.94
C LEU A 153 0.13 -19.25 -9.51
N GLU A 154 0.84 -20.19 -10.12
CA GLU A 154 0.24 -21.44 -10.60
C GLU A 154 -0.26 -22.30 -9.42
N GLU A 155 0.52 -22.37 -8.34
CA GLU A 155 0.20 -23.13 -7.14
C GLU A 155 -1.01 -22.56 -6.39
N SER A 156 -1.06 -21.23 -6.24
CA SER A 156 -2.05 -20.56 -5.38
C SER A 156 -3.23 -19.93 -6.14
N ALA A 157 -3.09 -19.64 -7.42
CA ALA A 157 -4.13 -19.07 -8.28
C ALA A 157 -4.16 -19.75 -9.67
N PRO A 158 -4.35 -21.09 -9.74
CA PRO A 158 -4.30 -21.82 -11.01
C PRO A 158 -5.30 -21.30 -12.04
N GLU A 159 -6.48 -20.90 -11.56
CA GLU A 159 -7.58 -20.33 -12.38
C GLU A 159 -7.43 -18.84 -12.69
N GLY A 160 -6.38 -18.19 -12.19
CA GLY A 160 -6.07 -16.79 -12.45
C GLY A 160 -6.46 -15.83 -11.32
N VAL A 161 -6.18 -14.55 -11.56
CA VAL A 161 -6.31 -13.45 -10.58
C VAL A 161 -7.42 -12.48 -10.98
N ASP A 162 -8.33 -12.19 -10.07
CA ASP A 162 -9.47 -11.28 -10.30
C ASP A 162 -9.15 -9.83 -9.92
N CYS A 163 -8.37 -9.65 -8.85
CA CYS A 163 -7.97 -8.35 -8.34
C CYS A 163 -6.47 -8.34 -8.02
N TYR A 164 -5.74 -7.34 -8.49
CA TYR A 164 -4.35 -7.12 -8.13
C TYR A 164 -4.18 -5.74 -7.49
N PHE A 165 -3.70 -5.71 -6.25
CA PHE A 165 -3.29 -4.47 -5.59
C PHE A 165 -1.78 -4.30 -5.70
N ASP A 166 -1.35 -3.37 -6.55
CA ASP A 166 0.04 -3.20 -6.93
C ASP A 166 0.72 -2.06 -6.17
N ASN A 167 1.62 -2.42 -5.26
CA ASN A 167 2.50 -1.49 -4.55
C ASN A 167 3.92 -1.45 -5.14
N VAL A 168 4.24 -2.36 -6.06
CA VAL A 168 5.64 -2.68 -6.38
C VAL A 168 6.02 -2.40 -7.83
N GLY A 169 5.18 -2.74 -8.81
CA GLY A 169 5.53 -2.65 -10.22
C GLY A 169 6.51 -3.74 -10.69
N GLY A 170 7.07 -3.53 -11.89
CA GLY A 170 8.17 -4.35 -12.43
C GLY A 170 7.81 -5.81 -12.74
N ARG A 171 8.76 -6.71 -12.49
CA ARG A 171 8.65 -8.15 -12.83
C ARG A 171 7.46 -8.83 -12.14
N LEU A 172 7.19 -8.49 -10.87
CA LEU A 172 6.07 -9.06 -10.13
C LEU A 172 4.74 -8.67 -10.78
N SER A 173 4.54 -7.39 -11.06
CA SER A 173 3.33 -6.91 -11.75
C SER A 173 3.18 -7.51 -13.13
N SER A 174 4.27 -7.66 -13.88
CA SER A 174 4.25 -8.29 -15.20
C SER A 174 3.74 -9.74 -15.14
N ALA A 175 4.22 -10.52 -14.16
CA ALA A 175 3.80 -11.91 -13.97
C ALA A 175 2.34 -12.02 -13.51
N VAL A 176 1.90 -11.15 -12.59
CA VAL A 176 0.50 -11.14 -12.14
C VAL A 176 -0.43 -10.75 -13.28
N ILE A 177 -0.10 -9.71 -14.06
CA ILE A 177 -0.91 -9.25 -15.21
C ILE A 177 -1.10 -10.38 -16.23
N GLN A 178 -0.08 -11.20 -16.49
CA GLN A 178 -0.19 -12.35 -17.39
C GLN A 178 -1.11 -13.47 -16.86
N LYS A 179 -1.36 -13.52 -15.54
CA LYS A 179 -2.22 -14.50 -14.88
C LYS A 179 -3.60 -13.93 -14.53
N MET A 180 -3.90 -12.67 -14.90
CA MET A 180 -5.20 -12.06 -14.63
C MET A 180 -6.32 -12.75 -15.42
N ARG A 181 -7.48 -12.91 -14.77
CA ARG A 181 -8.72 -13.36 -15.40
C ARG A 181 -9.29 -12.26 -16.28
N LEU A 182 -10.13 -12.64 -17.24
CA LEU A 182 -10.91 -11.69 -18.03
C LEU A 182 -11.75 -10.81 -17.09
N PHE A 183 -11.77 -9.50 -17.35
CA PHE A 183 -12.40 -8.48 -16.50
C PHE A 183 -11.76 -8.30 -15.12
N GLY A 184 -10.57 -8.85 -14.91
CA GLY A 184 -9.79 -8.57 -13.70
C GLY A 184 -9.43 -7.10 -13.57
N ARG A 185 -9.26 -6.63 -12.33
CA ARG A 185 -9.02 -5.22 -11.99
C ARG A 185 -7.69 -5.04 -11.28
N VAL A 186 -6.99 -3.95 -11.59
CA VAL A 186 -5.71 -3.62 -10.98
C VAL A 186 -5.80 -2.25 -10.32
N SER A 187 -5.47 -2.19 -9.03
CA SER A 187 -5.25 -0.93 -8.33
C SER A 187 -3.75 -0.66 -8.28
N VAL A 188 -3.28 0.28 -9.11
CA VAL A 188 -1.87 0.68 -9.14
C VAL A 188 -1.65 1.76 -8.08
N CYS A 189 -1.18 1.33 -6.91
CA CYS A 189 -0.92 2.21 -5.77
C CYS A 189 0.49 2.80 -5.80
N GLY A 190 1.48 2.06 -6.28
CA GLY A 190 2.86 2.52 -6.32
C GLY A 190 3.77 1.58 -7.09
N SER A 191 5.01 2.04 -7.31
CA SER A 191 6.04 1.28 -8.02
C SER A 191 7.36 1.32 -7.26
N ILE A 192 7.34 0.89 -5.98
CA ILE A 192 8.50 1.02 -5.06
C ILE A 192 9.78 0.38 -5.60
N SER A 193 9.65 -0.63 -6.48
CA SER A 193 10.80 -1.26 -7.15
C SER A 193 11.60 -0.29 -8.03
N SER A 194 10.99 0.80 -8.48
CA SER A 194 11.57 1.74 -9.44
C SER A 194 11.99 3.06 -8.80
N TYR A 195 11.58 3.37 -7.56
CA TYR A 195 11.74 4.72 -6.99
C TYR A 195 13.20 5.16 -6.87
N ASN A 196 14.11 4.22 -6.61
CA ASN A 196 15.54 4.50 -6.49
C ASN A 196 16.31 4.20 -7.77
N SER A 197 15.63 3.85 -8.86
CA SER A 197 16.25 3.52 -10.14
C SER A 197 16.35 4.76 -11.02
N SER A 198 17.50 4.94 -11.66
CA SER A 198 17.68 5.90 -12.75
C SER A 198 17.27 5.34 -14.12
N SER A 199 17.04 4.03 -14.21
CA SER A 199 16.55 3.34 -15.41
C SER A 199 15.08 2.93 -15.26
N LEU A 200 14.40 2.81 -16.41
CA LEU A 200 13.02 2.33 -16.45
C LEU A 200 12.91 0.91 -15.85
N PRO A 201 11.82 0.59 -15.14
CA PRO A 201 11.60 -0.74 -14.59
C PRO A 201 11.60 -1.82 -15.67
N GLU A 202 12.28 -2.94 -15.39
CA GLU A 202 12.28 -4.11 -16.26
C GLU A 202 10.91 -4.80 -16.24
N ALA A 203 10.24 -4.82 -17.40
CA ALA A 203 9.07 -5.67 -17.63
C ALA A 203 9.52 -7.07 -18.08
N SER A 204 8.77 -8.11 -17.69
CA SER A 204 9.04 -9.45 -18.22
C SER A 204 8.79 -9.46 -19.73
N LYS A 205 9.79 -9.85 -20.54
CA LYS A 205 9.60 -10.07 -21.98
C LYS A 205 8.56 -11.17 -22.16
N SER A 206 7.37 -10.85 -22.67
CA SER A 206 6.39 -11.85 -23.06
C SER A 206 6.99 -12.71 -24.18
N ARG A 207 7.45 -13.92 -23.84
CA ARG A 207 7.80 -14.92 -24.86
C ARG A 207 6.50 -15.50 -25.40
N GLY A 208 5.88 -14.79 -26.35
CA GLY A 208 4.90 -15.39 -27.24
C GLY A 208 5.58 -16.51 -28.02
N ARG A 209 5.49 -17.76 -27.53
CA ARG A 209 5.90 -18.94 -28.28
C ARG A 209 4.75 -19.32 -29.22
N LEU A 210 4.75 -18.77 -30.43
CA LEU A 210 4.10 -19.45 -31.54
C LEU A 210 4.96 -20.66 -31.90
N LYS A 211 4.47 -21.87 -31.64
CA LYS A 211 4.92 -23.06 -32.38
C LYS A 211 3.95 -23.21 -33.55
N ILE A 212 4.40 -22.84 -34.73
CA ILE A 212 3.77 -23.23 -35.99
C ILE A 212 4.50 -24.49 -36.43
N THR A 213 3.76 -25.56 -36.66
CA THR A 213 4.23 -26.71 -37.43
C THR A 213 3.44 -26.72 -38.74
N ASP A 214 4.13 -26.97 -39.85
CA ASP A 214 3.47 -27.37 -41.10
C ASP A 214 2.82 -28.76 -40.95
#